data_AF-A0A3D0CRR5-F1
#
_entry.id   AF-A0A3D0CRR5-F1
#
_cell.length_a   1.000
_cell.length_b   1.000
_cell.length_c   1.000
_cell.angle_alpha   90.00
_cell.angle_beta   90.00
_cell.angle_gamma   90.00
#
_symmetry.space_group_name_H-M   'P 1'
#
loop_
_entity.id
_entity.type
_entity.pdbx_description
1 polymer ?
#
loop_
_entity_poly.entity_id
_entity_poly.type
_entity_poly.pdbx_seq_one_letter_code
_entity_poly.pdbx_strand_id
1 'polypeptide(L)'
;MLVIVLLVLLMLVALSALAATGPLAGTAFGRFWQAPTTRLLIAGLGIVAGVGLVLTGLRGGGVFDVVLGLVALVVFGRDVLVLNRS
;
A
#
# COMPACT_ATOMS: atom_id res chain seq x y z
N MET A 1 9.13 -16.55 -0.91
CA MET A 1 9.51 -15.12 -0.88
C MET A 1 8.32 -14.22 -1.25
N LEU A 2 7.67 -14.43 -2.41
CA LEU A 2 6.47 -13.70 -2.85
C LEU A 2 5.34 -13.65 -1.81
N VAL A 3 5.01 -14.79 -1.19
CA VAL A 3 3.98 -14.88 -0.13
C VAL A 3 4.28 -13.98 1.07
N ILE A 4 5.55 -13.83 1.45
CA ILE A 4 5.94 -12.97 2.57
C ILE A 4 5.75 -11.49 2.22
N VAL A 5 6.19 -11.09 1.02
CA VAL A 5 5.99 -9.72 0.51
C VAL A 5 4.50 -9.38 0.43
N LEU A 6 3.71 -10.33 -0.07
CA LEU A 6 2.25 -10.22 -0.13
C LEU A 6 1.63 -10.02 1.26
N LEU A 7 2.00 -10.86 2.23
CA LEU A 7 1.47 -10.76 3.59
C LEU A 7 1.86 -9.44 4.25
N VAL A 8 3.09 -8.95 4.05
CA VAL A 8 3.54 -7.65 4.56
C VAL A 8 2.73 -6.51 3.94
N LEU A 9 2.51 -6.53 2.62
CA LEU A 9 1.69 -5.53 1.94
C LEU A 9 0.24 -5.54 2.43
N LEU A 10 -0.37 -6.72 2.52
CA LEU A 10 -1.74 -6.87 3.03
C LEU A 10 -1.85 -6.40 4.48
N MET A 11 -0.84 -6.68 5.31
CA MET A 11 -0.79 -6.23 6.70
C MET A 11 -0.66 -4.71 6.81
N LEU A 12 0.15 -4.07 5.95
CA LEU A 12 0.26 -2.60 5.88
C LEU A 12 -1.04 -1.95 5.39
N VAL A 13 -1.71 -2.54 4.40
CA VAL A 13 -3.02 -2.09 3.91
C VAL A 13 -4.08 -2.25 4.99
N ALA A 14 -4.11 -3.39 5.68
CA ALA A 14 -5.04 -3.66 6.78
C ALA A 14 -4.81 -2.67 7.94
N LEU A 15 -3.56 -2.42 8.34
CA LEU A 15 -3.21 -1.40 9.34
C LEU A 15 -3.64 -0.01 8.90
N SER A 16 -3.48 0.33 7.62
CA SER A 16 -3.94 1.61 7.06
C SER A 16 -5.46 1.75 7.08
N ALA A 17 -6.19 0.69 6.72
CA ALA A 17 -7.64 0.65 6.82
C ALA A 17 -8.11 0.70 8.29
N LEU A 18 -7.43 0.01 9.20
CA LEU A 18 -7.76 -0.03 10.62
C LEU A 18 -7.49 1.30 11.33
N ALA A 19 -6.45 2.03 10.92
CA ALA A 19 -6.18 3.37 11.40
C ALA A 19 -7.16 4.42 10.84
N ALA A 20 -7.82 4.13 9.72
CA ALA A 20 -8.88 4.94 9.15
C ALA A 20 -10.26 4.63 9.76
N THR A 21 -10.46 3.46 10.38
CA THR A 21 -11.71 3.15 11.09
C THR A 21 -11.74 3.80 12.48
N GLY A 22 -12.94 4.23 12.88
CA GLY A 22 -13.19 5.03 14.09
C GLY A 22 -12.59 4.53 15.42
N PRO A 23 -12.34 3.23 15.67
CA PRO A 23 -11.79 2.79 16.96
C PRO A 23 -10.37 3.30 17.25
N LEU A 24 -9.55 3.52 16.22
CA LEU A 24 -8.15 3.91 16.37
C LEU A 24 -7.87 5.36 15.97
N ALA A 25 -8.80 6.02 15.27
CA ALA A 25 -8.64 7.40 14.80
C ALA A 25 -8.35 8.42 15.93
N GLY A 26 -8.89 8.17 17.14
CA GLY A 26 -8.66 9.04 18.31
C GLY A 26 -7.34 8.79 19.05
N THR A 27 -6.60 7.72 18.72
CA THR A 27 -5.35 7.37 19.40
C THR A 27 -4.16 8.14 18.83
N ALA A 28 -3.10 8.32 19.63
CA ALA A 28 -1.84 8.90 19.15
C ALA A 28 -1.27 8.12 17.94
N PHE A 29 -1.46 6.79 17.93
CA PHE A 29 -1.11 5.92 16.82
C PHE A 29 -1.92 6.20 15.55
N GLY A 30 -3.25 6.33 15.67
CA GLY A 30 -4.12 6.69 14.54
C GLY A 30 -3.80 8.05 13.95
N ARG A 31 -3.54 9.06 14.79
CA ARG A 31 -3.10 10.40 14.33
C ARG A 31 -1.75 10.38 13.62
N PHE A 32 -0.79 9.61 14.13
CA PHE A 32 0.50 9.42 13.48
C PHE A 32 0.35 8.74 12.10
N TRP A 33 -0.54 7.74 12.01
CA TRP A 33 -0.78 7.02 10.78
C TRP A 33 -1.56 7.83 9.73
N GLN A 34 -2.45 8.70 10.18
CA GLN A 34 -3.21 9.62 9.33
C GLN A 34 -2.38 10.84 8.87
N ALA A 35 -1.20 11.07 9.44
CA ALA A 35 -0.34 12.18 9.05
C ALA A 35 0.00 12.12 7.54
N PRO A 36 -0.03 13.25 6.81
CA PRO A 36 0.16 13.26 5.36
C PRO A 36 1.49 12.65 4.94
N THR A 37 2.57 12.93 5.70
CA THR A 37 3.91 12.36 5.52
C THR A 37 3.91 10.85 5.65
N THR A 38 3.26 10.29 6.68
CA THR A 38 3.18 8.84 6.89
C THR A 38 2.40 8.18 5.76
N ARG A 39 1.28 8.76 5.33
CA ARG A 39 0.49 8.23 4.21
C ARG A 39 1.25 8.28 2.88
N LEU A 40 2.02 9.34 2.64
CA LEU A 40 2.92 9.45 1.49
C LEU A 40 4.01 8.37 1.49
N LEU A 41 4.63 8.12 2.66
CA LEU A 41 5.64 7.07 2.81
C LEU A 41 5.07 5.69 2.53
N ILE A 42 3.88 5.38 3.09
CA ILE A 42 3.19 4.10 2.84
C ILE A 42 2.82 3.96 1.37
N ALA A 43 2.29 5.02 0.76
CA ALA A 43 1.94 5.01 -0.65
C ALA A 43 3.17 4.83 -1.56
N GLY A 44 4.29 5.49 -1.25
CA GLY A 44 5.56 5.30 -1.95
C GLY A 44 6.06 3.85 -1.84
N LEU A 45 6.08 3.28 -0.64
CA LEU A 45 6.44 1.88 -0.41
C LEU A 45 5.53 0.91 -1.16
N GLY A 46 4.22 1.17 -1.13
CA GLY A 46 3.22 0.39 -1.84
C GLY A 46 3.39 0.43 -3.36
N ILE A 47 3.75 1.59 -3.93
CA ILE A 47 4.08 1.74 -5.36
C ILE A 47 5.33 0.92 -5.68
N VAL A 48 6.42 1.08 -4.91
CA VAL A 48 7.68 0.35 -5.15
C VAL A 48 7.44 -1.16 -5.11
N ALA A 49 6.68 -1.64 -4.13
CA ALA A 49 6.35 -3.05 -4.02
C ALA A 49 5.43 -3.53 -5.15
N GLY A 50 4.46 -2.71 -5.57
CA GLY A 50 3.59 -2.97 -6.72
C GLY A 50 4.39 -3.09 -8.02
N VAL A 51 5.30 -2.15 -8.30
CA VAL A 51 6.23 -2.25 -9.44
C VAL A 51 7.07 -3.53 -9.34
N GLY A 52 7.61 -3.82 -8.15
CA GLY A 52 8.39 -5.03 -7.90
C GLY A 52 7.61 -6.30 -8.26
N LEU A 53 6.36 -6.41 -7.81
CA LEU A 53 5.46 -7.52 -8.10
C LEU A 53 5.18 -7.66 -9.61
N VAL A 54 4.90 -6.55 -10.31
CA VAL A 54 4.71 -6.57 -11.76
C VAL A 54 5.97 -7.06 -12.47
N LEU A 55 7.13 -6.53 -12.12
CA LEU A 55 8.40 -6.93 -12.74
C LEU A 55 8.75 -8.40 -12.47
N THR A 56 8.49 -8.90 -11.25
CA THR A 56 8.68 -10.32 -10.94
C THR A 56 7.68 -11.19 -11.68
N GLY A 57 6.42 -10.78 -11.78
CA GLY A 57 5.38 -11.50 -12.50
C GLY A 57 5.66 -11.60 -14.00
N LEU A 58 6.09 -10.51 -14.62
CA LEU A 58 6.48 -10.48 -16.04
C LEU A 58 7.68 -11.40 -16.33
N ARG A 59 8.65 -11.49 -15.42
CA ARG A 59 9.81 -12.38 -15.56
C ARG A 59 9.51 -13.84 -15.27
N GLY A 60 8.60 -14.11 -14.33
CA GLY A 60 8.23 -15.46 -13.91
C GLY A 60 7.04 -16.06 -14.66
N GLY A 61 6.39 -15.32 -15.56
CA GLY A 61 5.14 -15.73 -16.22
C GLY A 61 3.93 -15.74 -15.27
N GLY A 62 4.05 -15.16 -14.08
CA GLY A 62 3.01 -15.12 -13.06
C GLY A 62 1.98 -14.04 -13.35
N VAL A 63 0.93 -14.36 -14.11
CA VAL A 63 -0.19 -13.42 -14.39
C VAL A 63 -0.80 -12.88 -13.09
N PHE A 64 -0.87 -13.72 -12.05
CA PHE A 64 -1.37 -13.32 -10.73
C PHE A 64 -0.52 -12.21 -10.10
N ASP A 65 0.80 -12.31 -10.16
CA ASP A 65 1.72 -11.31 -9.59
C ASP A 65 1.63 -9.97 -10.34
N VAL A 66 1.43 -10.04 -11.67
CA VAL A 66 1.21 -8.85 -12.50
C VAL A 66 -0.10 -8.16 -12.13
N VAL A 67 -1.20 -8.89 -12.06
CA VAL A 67 -2.52 -8.33 -11.70
C VAL A 67 -2.46 -7.72 -10.31
N LEU A 68 -1.90 -8.44 -9.35
CA LEU A 68 -1.76 -7.97 -7.98
C LEU A 68 -0.90 -6.71 -7.89
N GLY A 69 0.25 -6.67 -8.58
CA GLY A 69 1.12 -5.50 -8.64
C GLY A 69 0.44 -4.28 -9.25
N LEU A 70 -0.36 -4.48 -10.32
CA LEU A 70 -1.17 -3.42 -10.92
C LEU A 70 -2.26 -2.90 -9.97
N VAL A 71 -2.95 -3.78 -9.24
CA VAL A 71 -3.95 -3.38 -8.25
C VAL A 71 -3.30 -2.54 -7.14
N ALA A 72 -2.14 -2.97 -6.63
CA ALA A 72 -1.39 -2.19 -5.64
C ALA A 72 -1.03 -0.79 -6.19
N LEU A 73 -0.50 -0.73 -7.42
CA LEU A 73 -0.16 0.54 -8.08
C LEU A 73 -1.36 1.49 -8.20
N VAL A 74 -2.53 0.98 -8.55
CA VAL A 74 -3.76 1.80 -8.67
C VAL A 74 -4.20 2.33 -7.30
N VAL A 75 -4.19 1.47 -6.27
CA VAL A 75 -4.63 1.86 -4.91
C VAL A 75 -3.69 2.90 -4.32
N PHE A 76 -2.39 2.63 -4.31
CA PHE A 76 -1.41 3.56 -3.73
C PHE A 76 -1.21 4.81 -4.60
N GLY A 77 -1.30 4.69 -5.93
CA GLY A 77 -1.25 5.83 -6.85
C GLY A 77 -2.42 6.79 -6.64
N ARG A 78 -3.64 6.26 -6.39
CA ARG A 78 -4.79 7.09 -6.00
C ARG A 78 -4.51 7.84 -4.70
N ASP A 79 -3.95 7.18 -3.70
CA ASP A 79 -3.63 7.82 -2.41
C ASP A 79 -2.61 8.97 -2.56
N VAL A 80 -1.57 8.79 -3.39
CA VAL A 80 -0.62 9.89 -3.71
C VAL A 80 -1.34 11.06 -4.40
N LEU A 81 -2.21 10.79 -5.37
CA LEU A 81 -2.96 11.84 -6.09
C LEU A 81 -3.91 12.61 -5.17
N VAL A 82 -4.55 11.94 -4.21
CA VAL A 82 -5.42 12.58 -3.21
C VAL A 82 -4.59 13.47 -2.29
N LEU A 83 -3.43 13.00 -1.83
CA LEU A 83 -2.53 13.76 -0.96
C LEU A 83 -1.91 14.98 -1.66
N ASN A 84 -1.61 14.89 -2.95
CA ASN A 84 -1.03 16.00 -3.72
C ASN A 84 -2.05 17.09 -4.10
N ARG A 85 -3.35 16.85 -3.89
CA ARG A 85 -4.44 17.81 -4.14
C ARG A 85 -4.92 18.54 -2.88
N SER A 86 -4.42 18.15 -1.71
CA SER A 86 -4.77 18.73 -0.40
C SER A 86 -3.68 19.70 0.06
#